data_AF-A0A535K8W9-F1
#
_entry.id   AF-A0A535K8W9-F1
#
_cell.length_a   1.000
_cell.length_b   1.000
_cell.length_c   1.000
_cell.angle_alpha   90.00
_cell.angle_beta   90.00
_cell.angle_gamma   90.00
#
_symmetry.space_group_name_H-M   'P 1'
#
loop_
_entity.id
_entity.type
_entity.pdbx_description
1 polymer ?
#
loop_
_entity_poly.entity_id
_entity_poly.type
_entity_poly.pdbx_seq_one_letter_code
_entity_poly.pdbx_strand_id
1 'polypeptide(L)'
;MRARDELRPGAPCVILFDCREGEPDRTGAAAIFEGFFDFESGEVRRSGSGVPRLRIGDERVWGFECWWRPDPERGGLTASDREQLETSKRLLRGLLRDARRGGLRGLPART
;
A
#
# COMPACT_ATOMS: atom_id res chain seq x y z
N MET A 1 13.95 19.89 12.00
CA MET A 1 14.77 19.23 10.96
C MET A 1 14.42 17.75 10.96
N ARG A 2 13.48 17.29 10.11
CA ARG A 2 13.13 15.86 10.03
C ARG A 2 13.98 15.24 8.93
N ALA A 3 15.02 14.49 9.30
CA ALA A 3 15.53 13.45 8.43
C ALA A 3 14.34 12.53 8.16
N ARG A 4 13.74 12.67 6.98
CA ARG A 4 12.67 11.81 6.52
C ARG A 4 13.39 10.49 6.26
N ASP A 5 13.38 9.60 7.25
CA ASP A 5 14.04 8.29 7.18
C ASP A 5 13.75 7.66 5.83
N GLU A 6 14.75 7.68 4.94
CA GLU A 6 14.67 6.97 3.68
C GLU A 6 14.63 5.49 4.04
N LEU A 7 13.45 4.89 3.88
CA LEU A 7 13.26 3.46 4.12
C LEU A 7 14.31 2.69 3.31
N ARG A 8 15.14 1.91 3.99
CA ARG A 8 16.25 1.18 3.37
C ARG A 8 15.81 -0.23 2.97
N PRO A 9 16.31 -0.79 1.85
CA PRO A 9 16.15 -2.20 1.56
C PRO A 9 16.52 -3.08 2.76
N GLY A 10 15.73 -4.11 3.03
CA GLY A 10 15.81 -4.95 4.21
C GLY A 10 14.98 -4.47 5.40
N ALA A 11 14.42 -3.25 5.35
CA ALA A 11 13.61 -2.73 6.44
C ALA A 11 12.35 -3.58 6.68
N PRO A 12 12.08 -3.99 7.94
CA PRO A 12 10.85 -4.69 8.28
C PRO A 12 9.65 -3.77 8.10
N CYS A 13 8.56 -4.34 7.59
CA CYS A 13 7.29 -3.71 7.32
C CYS A 13 6.15 -4.61 7.77
N VAL A 14 4.96 -4.05 7.89
CA VAL A 14 3.72 -4.80 8.13
C VAL A 14 2.67 -4.43 7.08
N ILE A 15 1.93 -5.43 6.61
CA ILE A 15 0.77 -5.23 5.74
C ILE A 15 -0.41 -4.79 6.61
N LEU A 16 -0.90 -3.58 6.38
CA LEU A 16 -2.04 -3.01 7.07
C LEU A 16 -3.37 -3.46 6.46
N PHE A 17 -3.38 -3.61 5.13
CA PHE A 17 -4.54 -4.09 4.39
C PHE A 17 -4.07 -4.65 3.04
N ASP A 18 -4.42 -5.89 2.73
CA ASP A 18 -4.18 -6.49 1.42
C ASP A 18 -5.35 -6.16 0.49
N CYS A 19 -5.07 -5.53 -0.66
CA CYS A 19 -6.09 -5.11 -1.61
C CYS A 19 -6.18 -6.05 -2.83
N ARG A 20 -5.42 -7.14 -2.86
CA ARG A 20 -5.32 -8.01 -4.04
C ARG A 20 -6.56 -8.89 -4.15
N GLU A 21 -7.31 -8.69 -5.23
CA GLU A 21 -8.53 -9.45 -5.49
C GLU A 21 -8.21 -10.90 -5.86
N GLY A 22 -8.90 -11.86 -5.23
CA GLY A 22 -8.73 -13.28 -5.52
C GLY A 22 -7.54 -13.96 -4.84
N GLU A 23 -6.65 -13.19 -4.22
CA GLU A 23 -5.49 -13.69 -3.48
C GLU A 23 -5.83 -13.94 -1.99
N PRO A 24 -5.09 -14.83 -1.29
CA PRO A 24 -5.21 -14.98 0.15
C PRO A 24 -4.89 -13.68 0.89
N ASP A 25 -5.78 -13.28 1.81
CA ASP A 25 -5.59 -12.07 2.62
C ASP A 25 -4.30 -12.14 3.47
N ARG A 26 -3.37 -11.21 3.22
CA ARG A 26 -2.13 -11.07 4.00
C ARG A 26 -2.17 -9.94 5.02
N THR A 27 -3.35 -9.41 5.36
CA THR A 27 -3.48 -8.37 6.38
C THR A 27 -2.85 -8.80 7.71
N GLY A 28 -1.93 -7.98 8.22
CA GLY A 28 -1.14 -8.25 9.42
C GLY A 28 0.13 -9.09 9.20
N ALA A 29 0.40 -9.54 7.97
CA ALA A 29 1.62 -10.25 7.66
C ALA A 29 2.86 -9.35 7.78
N ALA A 30 3.95 -9.94 8.25
CA ALA A 30 5.27 -9.31 8.20
C ALA A 30 5.77 -9.29 6.74
N ALA A 31 6.40 -8.18 6.37
CA ALA A 31 6.99 -7.99 5.06
C ALA A 31 8.39 -7.38 5.18
N ILE A 32 9.20 -7.53 4.14
CA ILE A 32 10.49 -6.85 4.00
C ILE A 32 10.43 -5.90 2.81
N PHE A 33 10.78 -4.64 3.03
CA PHE A 33 10.95 -3.69 1.93
C PHE A 33 12.22 -4.02 1.15
N GLU A 34 12.11 -4.29 -0.16
CA GLU A 34 13.26 -4.66 -1.00
C GLU A 34 13.88 -3.47 -1.74
N GLY A 35 13.23 -2.30 -1.72
CA GLY A 35 13.66 -1.12 -2.47
C GLY A 35 12.59 -0.58 -3.42
N PHE A 36 13.02 0.33 -4.28
CA PHE A 36 12.19 0.88 -5.35
C PHE A 36 12.62 0.27 -6.68
N PHE A 37 11.66 -0.07 -7.51
CA PHE A 37 11.91 -0.67 -8.82
C PHE A 37 11.05 -0.03 -9.88
N ASP A 38 11.50 -0.11 -11.12
CA ASP A 38 10.69 0.19 -12.29
C ASP A 38 9.58 -0.86 -12.40
N PHE A 39 8.34 -0.41 -12.63
CA PHE A 39 7.19 -1.32 -12.68
C PHE A 39 7.21 -2.20 -13.94
N GLU A 40 7.67 -1.66 -15.07
CA GLU A 40 7.64 -2.36 -16.35
C GLU A 40 8.89 -3.22 -16.53
N SER A 41 10.08 -2.66 -16.26
CA SER A 41 11.35 -3.36 -16.49
C SER A 41 11.83 -4.18 -15.31
N GLY A 42 11.35 -3.90 -14.09
CA GLY A 42 11.82 -4.54 -12.87
C GLY A 42 13.21 -4.10 -12.41
N GLU A 43 13.83 -3.11 -13.08
CA GLU A 43 15.14 -2.58 -12.70
C GLU A 43 15.10 -1.81 -11.37
N VAL A 44 16.21 -1.81 -10.64
CA VAL A 44 16.34 -1.03 -9.40
C VAL A 44 16.30 0.48 -9.70
N ARG A 45 15.54 1.22 -8.89
CA ARG A 45 15.39 2.67 -8.97
C ARG A 45 15.76 3.32 -7.63
N ARG A 46 16.01 4.64 -7.68
CA ARG A 46 16.21 5.45 -6.47
C ARG A 46 14.87 5.78 -5.82
N SER A 47 14.90 6.12 -4.54
CA SER A 47 13.73 6.67 -3.83
C SER A 47 13.10 7.82 -4.63
N GLY A 48 11.77 7.79 -4.76
CA GLY A 48 11.00 8.78 -5.52
C GLY A 48 10.95 8.57 -7.05
N SER A 49 11.65 7.57 -7.58
CA SER A 49 11.70 7.27 -9.03
C SER A 49 11.24 5.86 -9.40
N GLY A 50 10.72 5.10 -8.44
CA GLY A 50 10.22 3.74 -8.66
C GLY A 50 9.09 3.39 -7.71
N VAL A 51 8.53 2.21 -7.94
CA VAL A 51 7.48 1.63 -7.11
C VAL A 51 8.13 0.81 -5.99
N PRO A 52 7.69 0.98 -4.72
CA PRO A 52 8.11 0.10 -3.63
C PRO A 52 7.85 -1.37 -3.96
N ARG A 53 8.79 -2.26 -3.66
CA ARG A 53 8.55 -3.70 -3.67
C ARG A 53 8.69 -4.28 -2.27
N LEU A 54 7.74 -5.13 -1.90
CA LEU A 54 7.71 -5.82 -0.61
C LEU A 54 7.85 -7.32 -0.84
N ARG A 55 8.47 -8.00 0.12
CA ARG A 55 8.51 -9.46 0.17
C ARG A 55 7.77 -9.97 1.39
N ILE A 56 6.78 -10.83 1.18
CA ILE A 56 5.95 -11.47 2.21
C ILE A 56 6.25 -12.98 2.16
N GLY A 57 7.04 -13.48 3.11
CA GLY A 57 7.61 -14.83 3.00
C GLY A 57 8.50 -14.95 1.75
N ASP A 58 8.10 -15.81 0.81
CA ASP A 58 8.76 -16.03 -0.48
C ASP A 58 8.12 -15.25 -1.63
N GLU A 59 6.99 -14.61 -1.37
CA GLU A 59 6.19 -13.89 -2.36
C GLU A 59 6.63 -12.43 -2.48
N ARG A 60 6.65 -11.89 -3.70
CA ARG A 60 6.91 -10.47 -3.95
C ARG A 60 5.64 -9.78 -4.40
N VAL A 61 5.37 -8.63 -3.80
CA VAL A 61 4.23 -7.77 -4.14
C VAL A 61 4.70 -6.35 -4.36
N TRP A 62 4.02 -5.63 -5.24
CA TRP A 62 4.19 -4.20 -5.40
C TRP A 62 3.52 -3.48 -4.23
N GLY A 63 4.18 -2.44 -3.73
CA GLY A 63 3.71 -1.72 -2.55
C GLY A 63 2.44 -0.89 -2.77
N PHE A 64 1.90 -0.81 -3.99
CA PHE A 64 0.57 -0.24 -4.24
C PHE A 64 -0.55 -1.30 -4.17
N GLU A 65 -0.20 -2.59 -4.23
CA GLU A 65 -1.18 -3.69 -4.15
C GLU A 65 -1.66 -3.92 -2.71
N CYS A 66 -0.90 -3.41 -1.74
CA CYS A 66 -1.23 -3.45 -0.32
C CYS A 66 -1.08 -2.07 0.31
N TRP A 67 -1.79 -1.81 1.40
CA TRP A 67 -1.45 -0.74 2.33
C TRP A 67 -0.48 -1.30 3.36
N TRP A 68 0.60 -0.56 3.65
CA TRP A 68 1.68 -1.03 4.50
C TRP A 68 2.39 0.13 5.18
N ARG A 69 3.15 -0.17 6.23
CA ARG A 69 4.04 0.78 6.89
C ARG A 69 5.35 0.11 7.31
N PRO A 70 6.42 0.89 7.54
CA PRO A 70 7.59 0.42 8.27
C PRO A 70 7.22 -0.12 9.65
N ASP A 71 7.90 -1.16 10.07
CA ASP A 71 7.71 -1.82 11.36
C ASP A 71 9.06 -2.19 12.01
N PRO A 72 9.89 -1.18 12.35
CA PRO A 72 11.25 -1.40 12.85
C PRO A 72 11.30 -2.30 14.09
N GLU A 73 10.32 -2.14 14.98
CA GLU A 73 10.18 -2.92 16.22
C GLU A 73 9.52 -4.28 16.01
N ARG A 74 9.09 -4.61 14.78
CA ARG A 74 8.39 -5.86 14.44
C ARG A 74 7.16 -6.11 15.31
N GLY A 75 6.46 -5.04 15.70
CA GLY A 75 5.27 -5.11 16.55
C GLY A 75 4.03 -5.63 15.83
N GLY A 76 4.07 -5.73 14.50
CA GLY A 76 2.96 -6.19 13.69
C GLY A 76 1.79 -5.21 13.66
N LEU A 77 0.60 -5.73 13.36
CA LEU A 77 -0.63 -4.95 13.20
C LEU A 77 -1.22 -4.57 14.55
N THR A 78 -1.24 -3.27 14.85
CA THR A 78 -1.70 -2.74 16.13
C THR A 78 -3.21 -2.47 16.16
N ALA A 79 -3.75 -2.25 17.36
CA ALA A 79 -5.13 -1.78 17.52
C ALA A 79 -5.36 -0.41 16.86
N SER A 80 -4.37 0.49 16.96
CA SER A 80 -4.43 1.81 16.32
C SER A 80 -4.46 1.70 14.79
N ASP A 81 -3.66 0.79 14.21
CA ASP A 81 -3.69 0.53 12.77
C ASP A 81 -5.10 0.11 12.31
N ARG A 82 -5.75 -0.78 13.06
CA ARG A 82 -7.13 -1.26 12.77
C ARG A 82 -8.14 -0.12 12.83
N GLU A 83 -8.05 0.74 13.84
CA GLU A 83 -8.93 1.90 14.01
C GLU A 83 -8.77 2.90 12.87
N GLN A 84 -7.52 3.23 12.51
CA GLN A 84 -7.22 4.13 11.39
C GLN A 84 -7.69 3.56 10.05
N LEU A 85 -7.54 2.26 9.84
CA LEU A 85 -7.98 1.59 8.63
C LEU A 85 -9.51 1.62 8.51
N GLU A 86 -10.24 1.29 9.58
CA GLU A 86 -11.71 1.34 9.55
C GLU A 86 -12.24 2.77 9.38
N THR A 87 -11.56 3.76 9.96
CA THR A 87 -11.87 5.18 9.74
C THR A 87 -11.66 5.57 8.28
N SER A 88 -10.52 5.22 7.70
CA SER A 88 -10.21 5.45 6.29
C SER A 88 -11.22 4.79 5.35
N LYS A 89 -11.58 3.52 5.61
CA LYS A 89 -12.61 2.80 4.85
C LYS A 89 -13.96 3.51 4.91
N ARG A 90 -14.39 3.98 6.08
CA ARG A 90 -15.65 4.74 6.23
C ARG A 90 -15.63 6.03 5.42
N LEU A 91 -14.53 6.78 5.48
CA LEU A 91 -14.35 8.01 4.70
C LEU A 91 -14.41 7.73 3.20
N LEU A 92 -13.68 6.73 2.71
CA LEU A 92 -13.68 6.35 1.30
C LEU A 92 -15.07 5.93 0.82
N ARG A 93 -15.81 5.14 1.60
CA ARG A 93 -17.20 4.78 1.28
C ARG A 93 -18.11 6.01 1.20
N GLY A 94 -17.89 7.01 2.06
CA GLY A 94 -18.58 8.31 2.01
C GLY A 94 -18.26 9.06 0.72
N LEU A 95 -16.98 9.26 0.43
CA LEU A 95 -16.52 9.95 -0.78
C LEU A 95 -17.04 9.29 -2.07
N LEU A 96 -17.04 7.95 -2.14
CA LEU A 96 -17.59 7.22 -3.28
C LEU A 96 -19.11 7.41 -3.42
N ARG A 97 -19.85 7.44 -2.30
CA ARG A 97 -21.29 7.72 -2.31
C ARG A 97 -21.56 9.13 -2.81
N ASP A 98 -20.78 10.11 -2.36
CA ASP A 98 -20.94 11.50 -2.76
C ASP A 98 -20.54 11.73 -4.22
N ALA A 99 -19.46 11.09 -4.70
CA ALA A 99 -19.09 11.10 -6.11
C ALA A 99 -20.19 10.52 -7.02
N ARG A 100 -20.84 9.43 -6.59
CA ARG A 100 -21.99 8.85 -7.32
C ARG A 100 -23.19 9.80 -7.35
N ARG A 101 -23.44 10.53 -6.25
CA ARG A 101 -24.53 11.51 -6.14
C ARG A 101 -24.27 12.80 -6.92
N GLY A 102 -23.02 13.27 -6.93
CA GLY A 102 -22.57 14.47 -7.66
C GLY A 102 -22.50 14.28 -9.18
N GLY A 103 -22.72 13.06 -9.67
CA GLY A 103 -22.75 12.75 -11.08
C GLY A 103 -21.36 12.64 -11.68
N LEU A 104 -20.84 11.41 -11.74
CA LEU A 104 -20.11 10.94 -12.92
C LEU A 104 -21.06 10.97 -14.14
N ARG A 105 -21.47 12.17 -14.55
CA ARG A 105 -22.14 12.46 -15.81
C ARG A 105 -21.04 12.87 -16.79
N GLY A 106 -20.68 11.96 -17.69
CA GLY A 106 -20.06 12.29 -18.98
C GLY A 106 -18.55 12.18 -19.05
N LEU A 107 -18.02 10.96 -19.19
CA LEU A 107 -17.03 10.75 -20.25
C LEU A 107 -17.81 10.26 -21.47
N PRO A 108 -17.80 10.97 -22.61
CA PRO A 108 -18.47 10.49 -23.80
C PRO A 108 -17.83 9.18 -24.25
N ALA A 109 -18.66 8.21 -24.60
CA ALA A 109 -18.21 7.01 -25.30
C ALA A 109 -17.52 7.46 -26.60
N ARG A 110 -16.23 7.14 -26.73
CA ARG A 110 -15.49 7.34 -27.98
C ARG A 110 -16.10 6.41 -29.03
N THR A 111 -16.79 6.99 -30.01
CA THR A 111 -17.04 6.39 -31.33
C THR A 111 -15.78 6.40 -32.17
#